data_AF-A0A357CK08-F1
#
_entry.id   AF-A0A357CK08-F1
#
_cell.length_a   1.000
_cell.length_b   1.000
_cell.length_c   1.000
_cell.angle_alpha   90.00
_cell.angle_beta   90.00
_cell.angle_gamma   90.00
#
_symmetry.space_group_name_H-M   'P 1'
#
loop_
_entity.id
_entity.type
_entity.pdbx_description
1 polymer ?
#
loop_
_entity_poly.entity_id
_entity_poly.type
_entity_poly.pdbx_seq_one_letter_code
_entity_poly.pdbx_strand_id
1 'polypeptide(L)' 'MRTSFENHESRPGRLMLNDTTPPWTRKELKAMGYNMIFRPRTSGPLNAIMIDRKHGTFWGASSNHGEDYGIGW' A
#
# COMPACT_ATOMS: atom_id res chain seq x y z
N MET A 1 -14.98 -22.99 11.14
CA MET A 1 -14.48 -22.63 9.80
C MET A 1 -13.34 -21.64 9.95
N ARG A 2 -12.10 -22.02 9.62
CA ARG A 2 -11.00 -21.10 9.35
C ARG A 2 -10.42 -21.50 8.00
N THR A 3 -10.83 -20.82 6.93
CA THR A 3 -10.37 -21.07 5.56
C THR A 3 -10.23 -19.73 4.84
N SER A 4 -8.98 -19.31 4.62
CA SER A 4 -8.54 -18.37 3.56
C SER A 4 -7.05 -18.02 3.69
N PHE A 5 -6.45 -18.14 4.89
CA PHE A 5 -5.02 -17.91 5.13
C PHE A 5 -4.50 -18.87 6.22
N GLU A 6 -3.19 -19.14 6.24
CA GLU A 6 -2.49 -20.20 6.99
C GLU A 6 -2.76 -20.23 8.52
N ASN A 7 -1.75 -20.05 9.38
CA ASN A 7 -1.88 -20.20 10.83
C ASN A 7 -2.48 -18.96 11.52
N HIS A 8 -2.88 -17.93 10.76
CA HIS A 8 -3.40 -16.67 11.28
C HIS A 8 -2.49 -16.02 12.36
N GLU A 9 -1.16 -16.14 12.18
CA GLU A 9 -0.20 -15.54 13.11
C GLU A 9 -0.40 -14.03 13.24
N SER A 10 -0.49 -13.53 14.47
CA SER A 10 -0.53 -12.11 14.76
C SER A 10 0.79 -11.68 15.39
N ARG A 11 1.36 -10.56 14.92
CA ARG A 11 2.61 -9.99 15.43
C ARG A 11 2.37 -8.55 15.90
N PRO A 12 1.89 -8.33 17.14
CA PRO A 12 1.60 -7.00 17.67
C PRO A 12 2.83 -6.08 17.59
N GLY A 13 2.60 -4.80 17.25
CA GLY A 13 3.66 -3.80 17.11
C GLY A 13 4.50 -3.91 15.83
N ARG A 14 4.36 -4.98 15.03
CA ARG A 14 5.02 -5.10 13.72
C ARG A 14 4.36 -4.16 12.71
N LEU A 15 5.14 -3.28 12.10
CA LEU A 15 4.66 -2.31 11.11
C LEU A 15 5.52 -2.36 9.85
N MET A 16 4.90 -2.53 8.68
CA MET A 16 5.60 -2.40 7.40
C MET A 16 5.52 -0.94 6.92
N LEU A 17 6.66 -0.38 6.53
CA LEU A 17 6.78 1.00 6.04
C LEU A 17 7.53 1.04 4.71
N ASN A 18 7.28 2.10 3.95
CA ASN A 18 8.05 2.38 2.75
C ASN A 18 9.47 2.82 3.13
N ASP A 19 10.48 2.42 2.36
CA ASP A 19 11.87 2.84 2.62
C ASP A 19 12.13 4.33 2.33
N THR A 20 11.17 5.03 1.74
CA THR A 20 11.16 6.49 1.59
C THR A 20 10.45 7.21 2.74
N THR A 21 9.86 6.47 3.70
CA THR A 21 9.20 7.10 4.87
C THR A 21 10.19 8.02 5.60
N PRO A 22 9.83 9.28 5.92
CA PRO A 22 10.77 10.24 6.47
C PRO A 22 11.40 9.81 7.82
N PRO A 23 12.65 10.20 8.12
CA PRO A 23 13.33 9.82 9.35
C PRO A 23 12.60 10.26 10.63
N TRP A 24 11.94 11.43 10.62
CA TRP A 24 11.19 11.93 11.78
C TRP A 24 9.98 11.06 12.09
N THR A 25 9.21 10.66 11.07
CA THR A 25 8.10 9.70 11.22
C THR A 25 8.59 8.36 11.77
N ARG A 26 9.73 7.85 11.29
CA ARG A 26 10.31 6.61 11.84
C ARG A 26 10.70 6.75 13.30
N LYS A 27 11.27 7.89 13.68
CA LYS A 27 11.69 8.18 15.06
C LYS A 27 10.49 8.19 15.99
N GLU A 28 9.40 8.84 15.60
CA GLU A 28 8.15 8.88 16.37
C GLU A 28 7.55 7.49 16.53
N LEU A 29 7.43 6.72 15.44
CA LEU A 29 6.92 5.35 15.49
C LEU A 29 7.79 4.43 16.36
N LYS A 30 9.11 4.60 16.33
CA LYS A 30 10.02 3.88 17.23
C LYS A 30 9.79 4.26 18.69
N ALA A 31 9.62 5.55 18.98
CA ALA A 31 9.34 6.04 20.34
C ALA A 31 8.00 5.51 20.89
N MET A 32 7.03 5.25 20.01
CA MET A 32 5.77 4.59 20.35
C MET A 32 5.88 3.07 20.56
N GLY A 33 7.06 2.47 20.32
CA GLY A 33 7.31 1.04 20.53
C GLY A 33 7.04 0.14 19.32
N TYR A 34 6.84 0.70 18.12
CA TYR A 34 6.64 -0.11 16.91
C TYR A 34 7.95 -0.75 16.42
N ASN A 35 7.85 -1.99 15.95
CA ASN A 35 8.90 -2.71 15.25
C ASN A 35 8.69 -2.59 13.73
N MET A 36 9.48 -1.71 13.11
CA MET A 36 9.32 -1.35 11.70
C MET A 36 10.11 -2.27 10.76
N ILE A 37 9.49 -2.67 9.65
CA ILE A 37 10.11 -3.37 8.53
C ILE A 37 9.96 -2.52 7.29
N PHE A 38 11.04 -2.38 6.52
CA PHE A 38 11.04 -1.51 5.35
C PHE A 38 10.95 -2.32 4.04
N ARG A 39 10.19 -1.78 3.08
CA ARG A 39 10.12 -2.27 1.70
C ARG A 39 10.12 -1.08 0.73
N PRO A 40 10.72 -1.22 -0.47
CA PRO A 40 10.65 -0.17 -1.50
C PRO A 40 9.23 0.16 -1.96
N ARG A 41 8.34 -0.83 -1.93
CA ARG A 41 6.92 -0.68 -2.26
C ARG A 41 6.06 -1.34 -1.21
N THR A 42 5.04 -0.62 -0.75
CA THR A 42 4.15 -1.05 0.34
C THR A 42 2.67 -0.98 -0.03
N SER A 43 2.32 -0.33 -1.14
CA SER A 43 1.03 -0.56 -1.78
C SER A 43 1.08 -1.92 -2.47
N GLY A 44 0.06 -2.75 -2.28
CA GLY A 44 -0.17 -3.89 -3.15
C GLY A 44 -0.60 -3.45 -4.55
N PRO A 45 -1.02 -4.40 -5.41
CA PRO A 45 -1.64 -4.07 -6.69
C PRO A 45 -2.78 -3.06 -6.51
N LEU A 46 -2.74 -1.95 -7.24
CA LEU A 46 -3.72 -0.87 -7.11
C LEU A 46 -4.09 -0.32 -8.48
N ASN A 47 -5.39 -0.36 -8.80
CA ASN A 47 -5.94 0.24 -10.00
C ASN A 47 -7.01 1.26 -9.61
N ALA A 48 -7.09 2.35 -10.35
CA ALA A 48 -8.07 3.40 -10.13
C ALA A 48 -8.62 3.91 -11.46
N ILE A 49 -9.90 4.27 -11.45
CA ILE A 49 -10.56 4.99 -12.55
C ILE A 49 -11.25 6.19 -11.93
N MET A 50 -10.97 7.38 -12.46
CA MET A 50 -11.66 8.61 -12.13
C MET A 50 -12.59 9.01 -13.28
N ILE A 51 -13.82 9.40 -12.94
CA ILE A 51 -14.80 9.95 -13.88
C ILE A 51 -14.85 11.46 -13.69
N ASP A 52 -14.30 12.20 -14.65
CA ASP A 52 -14.38 13.65 -14.68
C ASP A 52 -15.68 14.07 -15.35
N ARG A 53 -16.72 14.30 -14.54
CA ARG A 53 -18.04 14.71 -15.01
C ARG A 53 -18.03 16.07 -15.70
N LYS A 54 -17.12 16.97 -15.32
CA LYS A 54 -17.08 18.33 -15.87
C LYS A 54 -16.61 18.30 -17.33
N HIS A 55 -15.63 17.45 -17.63
CA HIS A 55 -15.03 17.37 -18.96
C HIS A 55 -15.52 16.15 -19.76
N GLY A 56 -16.32 15.26 -19.15
CA GLY A 56 -16.84 14.06 -19.81
C GLY A 56 -15.78 13.01 -20.09
N THR A 57 -14.66 13.02 -19.36
CA THR A 57 -13.49 12.16 -19.60
C THR A 57 -13.31 11.11 -18.51
N PHE A 58 -12.66 9.99 -18.85
CA PHE A 58 -12.23 8.95 -17.92
C PHE A 58 -10.71 8.97 -17.78
N TRP A 59 -10.22 8.82 -16.56
CA TRP A 59 -8.80 8.79 -16.25
C TRP A 59 -8.47 7.48 -15.53
N GLY A 60 -7.69 6.62 -16.18
CA GLY A 60 -7.17 5.40 -15.57
C GLY A 60 -5.83 5.65 -14.89
N ALA A 61 -5.60 5.01 -13.75
CA ALA A 61 -4.30 4.93 -13.08
C ALA A 61 -4.05 3.51 -12.62
N SER A 62 -2.79 3.08 -12.73
CA SER A 62 -2.35 1.76 -12.32
C SER A 62 -1.07 1.90 -11.50
N SER A 63 -0.93 1.06 -10.47
CA SER A 63 0.21 1.10 -9.57
C SER A 63 1.47 0.62 -10.30
N ASN A 64 2.62 1.07 -9.83
CA ASN A 64 3.91 0.57 -10.31
C ASN A 64 4.38 -0.67 -9.52
N HIS A 65 3.46 -1.49 -9.02
CA HIS A 65 3.75 -2.66 -8.18
C HIS A 65 3.33 -3.96 -8.89
N GLY A 66 4.31 -4.82 -9.22
CA GLY A 66 4.06 -6.06 -9.96
C GLY A 66 3.84 -5.82 -11.46
N GLU A 67 2.93 -6.58 -12.05
CA GLU A 67 2.56 -6.52 -13.48
C GLU A 67 1.23 -5.78 -13.68
N ASP A 68 0.99 -4.75 -12.89
CA ASP A 68 -0.22 -3.93 -12.94
C ASP A 68 -0.28 -3.07 -14.22
N TYR A 69 -1.43 -3.04 -14.90
CA TYR A 69 -1.66 -2.19 -16.08
C TYR A 69 -3.10 -1.70 -16.19
N GLY A 70 -3.29 -0.62 -16.95
CA GLY A 70 -4.61 -0.07 -17.31
C GLY A 70 -4.77 0.03 -18.84
N ILE A 71 -5.99 -0.17 -19.33
CA ILE A 71 -6.35 -0.06 -20.75
C ILE A 71 -7.57 0.86 -20.85
N GLY A 72 -7.60 1.72 -21.87
CA GLY A 72 -8.75 2.57 -22.18
C GLY A 72 -8.99 2.60 -23.69
N TRP A 73 -10.25 2.75 -24.08
CA TRP A 73 -10.71 2.91 -25.47
C TRP A 73 -11.89 3.87 -25.54
#